data_AF-A0A9X3X2E5-F1
#
_entry.id   AF-A0A9X3X2E5-F1
#
_cell.length_a   1.000
_cell.length_b   1.000
_cell.length_c   1.000
_cell.angle_alpha   90.00
_cell.angle_beta   90.00
_cell.angle_gamma   90.00
#
_symmetry.space_group_name_H-M   'P 1'
#
loop_
_entity.id
_entity.type
_entity.pdbx_description
1 polymer ?
#
loop_
_entity_poly.entity_id
_entity_poly.type
_entity_poly.pdbx_seq_one_letter_code
_entity_poly.pdbx_strand_id
1 'polypeptide(L)'
;MKTLVCRCEDVTLHELEAAFERGYRDIESVKRYTGFGTGWCQGKWCLALCARLVHERGGDVDKPITPRPPYHPVSLSVLAGLDDLDLPGGGPHHDEGEGAAPKAESPSHAGTLLTSSPPNRST
;
A
#
# COMPACT_ATOMS: atom_id res chain seq x y z
N MET A 1 -23.94 20.07 9.40
CA MET A 1 -23.31 19.27 8.32
C MET A 1 -21.87 19.02 8.72
N LYS A 2 -21.35 17.80 8.52
CA LYS A 2 -19.94 17.48 8.78
C LYS A 2 -19.15 17.69 7.49
N THR A 3 -18.01 18.39 7.57
CA THR A 3 -17.12 18.62 6.43
C THR A 3 -15.95 17.63 6.51
N LEU A 4 -15.88 16.69 5.57
CA LEU A 4 -14.79 15.70 5.51
C LEU A 4 -13.57 16.30 4.81
N VAL A 5 -12.40 16.07 5.40
CA VAL A 5 -11.10 16.41 4.82
C VAL A 5 -10.32 15.17 4.38
N CYS A 6 -10.56 14.01 5.00
CA CYS A 6 -10.04 12.72 4.57
C CYS A 6 -11.18 11.71 4.47
N ARG A 7 -11.48 11.26 3.25
CA ARG A 7 -12.54 10.26 3.01
C ARG A 7 -12.14 8.85 3.46
N CYS A 8 -10.86 8.49 3.40
CA CYS A 8 -10.44 7.11 3.72
C CYS A 8 -10.48 6.80 5.22
N GLU A 9 -10.35 7.83 6.05
CA GLU A 9 -10.22 7.72 7.50
C GLU A 9 -11.35 8.48 8.22
N ASP A 10 -12.36 8.92 7.46
CA ASP A 10 -13.50 9.72 7.92
C ASP A 10 -13.15 10.98 8.73
N VAL A 11 -11.94 11.52 8.55
CA VAL A 11 -11.46 12.72 9.26
C VAL A 11 -12.23 13.95 8.79
N THR A 12 -12.71 14.72 9.74
CA THR A 12 -13.45 15.97 9.57
C THR A 12 -12.56 17.21 9.76
N LEU A 13 -13.02 18.35 9.25
CA LEU A 13 -12.37 19.64 9.51
C LEU A 13 -12.28 19.96 11.02
N HIS A 14 -13.30 19.58 11.78
CA HIS A 14 -13.36 19.80 13.22
C HIS A 14 -12.28 19.02 13.98
N GLU A 15 -11.94 17.82 13.53
CA GLU A 15 -10.86 17.02 14.15
C GLU A 15 -9.48 17.61 13.86
N LEU A 16 -9.27 18.22 12.68
CA LEU A 16 -8.07 19.02 12.44
C LEU A 16 -8.01 20.22 13.40
N GLU A 17 -9.11 20.94 13.59
CA GLU A 17 -9.18 22.08 14.52
C GLU A 17 -8.87 21.67 15.95
N ALA A 18 -9.47 20.58 16.42
CA ALA A 18 -9.20 20.00 17.73
C ALA A 18 -7.71 19.63 17.90
N ALA A 19 -7.02 19.23 16.83
CA ALA A 19 -5.59 18.99 16.85
C ALA A 19 -4.80 20.29 17.17
N PHE A 20 -5.18 21.42 16.58
CA PHE A 20 -4.54 22.72 16.85
C PHE A 20 -4.84 23.24 18.25
N GLU A 21 -6.07 23.05 18.75
CA GLU A 21 -6.45 23.41 20.12
C GLU A 21 -5.63 22.64 21.16
N ARG A 22 -5.24 21.41 20.83
CA ARG A 22 -4.33 20.57 21.63
C ARG A 22 -2.86 20.95 21.52
N GLY A 23 -2.52 21.88 20.63
CA GLY A 23 -1.16 22.38 20.47
C GLY A 23 -0.29 21.63 19.47
N TYR A 24 -0.85 20.77 18.62
CA TYR A 24 -0.09 20.22 17.48
C TYR A 24 0.13 21.34 16.45
N ARG A 25 1.40 21.55 16.07
CA ARG A 25 1.82 22.69 15.22
C ARG A 25 2.56 22.28 13.96
N ASP A 26 2.67 20.99 13.67
CA ASP A 26 3.27 20.50 12.44
C ASP A 26 2.38 19.43 11.77
N ILE A 27 2.49 19.33 10.46
CA ILE A 27 1.66 18.42 9.64
C ILE A 27 1.76 16.96 10.07
N GLU A 28 2.94 16.49 10.50
CA GLU A 28 3.17 15.09 10.88
C GLU A 28 2.51 14.79 12.23
N SER A 29 2.57 15.71 13.19
CA SER A 29 1.83 15.60 14.45
C SER A 29 0.31 15.61 14.24
N VAL A 30 -0.21 16.50 13.40
CA VAL A 30 -1.66 16.55 13.07
C VAL A 30 -2.09 15.26 12.36
N LYS A 31 -1.27 14.74 11.44
CA LYS A 31 -1.48 13.45 10.77
C LYS A 31 -1.57 12.30 11.77
N ARG A 32 -0.61 12.19 12.69
CA ARG A 32 -0.58 11.11 13.71
C ARG A 32 -1.75 11.20 14.67
N TYR A 33 -2.19 12.40 15.00
CA TYR A 33 -3.31 12.60 15.90
C TYR A 33 -4.66 12.27 15.26
N THR A 34 -4.88 12.74 14.03
CA THR A 34 -6.17 12.59 13.34
C THR A 34 -6.29 11.32 12.50
N GLY A 35 -5.18 10.72 12.11
CA GLY A 35 -5.14 9.60 11.16
C GLY A 35 -5.25 10.02 9.69
N PHE A 36 -5.31 11.32 9.34
CA PHE A 36 -5.40 11.68 7.92
C PHE A 36 -4.22 11.12 7.13
N GLY A 37 -4.48 10.67 5.90
CA GLY A 37 -3.42 10.18 5.01
C GLY A 37 -2.87 8.79 5.33
N THR A 38 -3.40 8.06 6.31
CA THR A 38 -3.02 6.66 6.58
C THR A 38 -3.90 5.61 5.90
N GLY A 39 -5.04 6.03 5.33
CA GLY A 39 -6.00 5.10 4.74
C GLY A 39 -5.55 4.53 3.40
N TRP A 40 -6.43 3.78 2.73
CA TRP A 40 -6.15 3.10 1.46
C TRP A 40 -5.46 3.99 0.41
N CYS A 41 -5.90 5.25 0.28
CA CYS A 41 -5.31 6.17 -0.69
C CYS A 41 -3.90 6.66 -0.34
N GLN A 42 -3.43 6.46 0.90
CA GLN A 42 -2.13 6.93 1.41
C GLN A 42 -1.92 8.44 1.20
N GLY A 43 -2.96 9.24 1.46
CA GLY A 43 -2.87 10.71 1.40
C GLY A 43 -3.02 11.32 0.00
N LYS A 44 -3.17 10.53 -1.07
CA LYS A 44 -3.31 11.03 -2.45
C LYS A 44 -4.39 12.11 -2.62
N TRP A 45 -5.50 12.00 -1.88
CA TRP A 45 -6.62 12.94 -1.97
C TRP A 45 -6.57 14.07 -0.94
N CYS A 46 -6.15 13.79 0.29
CA CYS A 46 -6.31 14.71 1.40
C CYS A 46 -5.04 15.47 1.79
N LEU A 47 -3.85 14.99 1.42
CA LEU A 47 -2.59 15.50 1.96
C LEU A 47 -2.37 16.98 1.63
N ALA A 48 -2.58 17.38 0.37
CA ALA A 48 -2.42 18.78 -0.05
C ALA A 48 -3.44 19.70 0.63
N LEU A 49 -4.69 19.25 0.78
CA LEU A 49 -5.72 20.00 1.50
C LEU A 49 -5.35 20.17 2.98
N CYS A 50 -4.95 19.09 3.65
CA CYS A 50 -4.57 19.12 5.07
C CYS A 50 -3.32 20.00 5.27
N ALA A 51 -2.32 19.90 4.40
CA ALA A 51 -1.15 20.77 4.44
C ALA A 51 -1.53 22.25 4.33
N ARG A 52 -2.40 22.62 3.38
CA ARG A 52 -2.91 23.99 3.26
C ARG A 52 -3.61 24.44 4.54
N LEU A 53 -4.50 23.63 5.09
CA LEU A 53 -5.24 23.96 6.32
C LEU A 53 -4.33 24.08 7.56
N VAL A 54 -3.23 23.32 7.59
CA VAL A 54 -2.21 23.44 8.64
C VAL A 54 -1.44 24.75 8.49
N HIS A 55 -1.00 25.06 7.27
CA HIS A 55 -0.29 26.30 6.97
C HIS A 55 -1.14 27.55 7.27
N GLU A 56 -2.42 27.56 6.87
CA GLU A 56 -3.36 28.66 7.15
C GLU A 56 -3.58 28.90 8.66
N ARG A 57 -3.33 27.90 9.51
CA ARG A 57 -3.40 28.01 10.98
C ARG A 57 -2.04 28.28 11.62
N GLY A 58 -1.03 28.63 10.83
CA GLY A 58 0.33 28.93 11.29
C GLY A 58 1.13 27.70 11.72
N GLY A 59 0.74 26.51 11.27
CA GLY A 59 1.51 25.29 11.48
C GLY A 59 2.62 25.10 10.44
N ASP A 60 3.63 24.32 10.82
CA ASP A 60 4.75 23.91 9.98
C ASP A 60 4.35 22.79 9.01
N VAL A 61 4.63 23.02 7.73
CA VAL A 61 4.41 22.08 6.62
C VAL A 61 5.67 21.89 5.77
N ASP A 62 6.81 22.44 6.18
CA ASP A 62 8.06 22.45 5.41
C ASP A 62 8.59 21.03 5.18
N LYS A 63 8.32 20.14 6.13
CA LYS A 63 8.65 18.71 6.02
C LYS A 63 7.46 17.96 5.43
N PRO A 64 7.53 17.53 4.15
CA PRO A 64 6.46 16.74 3.58
C PRO A 64 6.39 15.37 4.25
N ILE A 65 5.18 14.80 4.30
CA ILE A 65 4.98 13.44 4.76
C ILE A 65 5.73 12.48 3.83
N THR A 66 6.55 11.61 4.41
CA THR A 66 7.40 10.68 3.64
C THR A 66 6.54 9.62 2.95
N PRO A 67 6.54 9.53 1.60
CA PRO A 67 5.93 8.42 0.90
C PRO A 67 6.72 7.14 1.17
N ARG A 68 6.02 6.03 1.38
CA ARG A 68 6.62 4.72 1.65
C ARG A 68 6.12 3.72 0.58
N PRO A 69 7.00 2.91 -0.03
CA PRO A 69 6.56 1.80 -0.86
C PRO A 69 5.70 0.81 -0.06
N PRO A 70 4.73 0.14 -0.70
CA PRO A 70 4.35 0.23 -2.11
C PRO A 70 3.45 1.45 -2.44
N TYR A 71 3.43 1.91 -3.70
CA TYR A 71 2.67 3.12 -4.10
C TYR A 71 1.15 2.94 -3.99
N HIS A 72 0.66 1.76 -4.39
CA HIS A 72 -0.68 1.27 -4.09
C HIS A 72 -0.54 -0.02 -3.27
N PRO A 73 -1.57 -0.40 -2.50
CA PRO A 73 -1.55 -1.68 -1.81
C PRO A 73 -1.42 -2.82 -2.83
N VAL A 74 -0.55 -3.77 -2.51
CA VAL A 74 -0.33 -4.99 -3.28
C VAL A 74 -0.67 -6.18 -2.39
N SER A 75 -1.17 -7.26 -2.99
CA SER A 75 -1.45 -8.47 -2.21
C SER A 75 -0.14 -9.07 -1.68
N LEU A 76 -0.23 -9.74 -0.53
CA LEU A 76 0.89 -10.49 0.00
C LEU A 76 1.28 -11.67 -0.91
N SER A 77 0.33 -12.24 -1.68
CA SER A 77 0.62 -13.30 -2.64
C SER A 77 1.56 -12.81 -3.75
N VAL A 78 1.31 -11.62 -4.31
CA VAL A 78 2.20 -11.02 -5.33
C VAL A 78 3.58 -10.75 -4.74
N LEU A 79 3.66 -10.19 -3.52
CA LEU A 79 4.95 -9.98 -2.86
C LEU A 79 5.71 -11.28 -2.54
N ALA A 80 4.99 -12.37 -2.29
CA ALA A 80 5.55 -13.69 -2.02
C ALA A 80 5.85 -14.51 -3.29
N GLY A 81 5.48 -14.04 -4.48
CA GLY A 81 5.58 -14.80 -5.74
C GLY A 81 4.63 -16.01 -5.79
N LEU A 82 3.46 -15.90 -5.15
CA LEU A 82 2.45 -16.95 -5.05
C LEU A 82 1.14 -16.56 -5.76
N ASP A 83 1.17 -15.60 -6.66
CA ASP A 83 0.01 -15.08 -7.39
C ASP A 83 -0.57 -16.08 -8.41
N ASP A 84 0.22 -17.08 -8.82
CA ASP A 84 -0.22 -18.21 -9.65
C ASP A 84 -0.81 -19.38 -8.86
N LEU A 85 -0.76 -19.36 -7.52
CA LEU A 85 -1.28 -20.44 -6.69
C LEU A 85 -2.75 -20.24 -6.36
N ASP A 86 -3.56 -21.28 -6.59
CA ASP A 86 -4.97 -21.32 -6.19
C ASP A 86 -5.08 -21.59 -4.68
N LEU A 87 -4.78 -20.56 -3.88
CA LEU A 87 -4.80 -20.64 -2.42
C LEU A 87 -6.24 -20.51 -1.89
N PRO A 88 -6.73 -21.45 -1.05
CA PRO A 88 -8.06 -21.34 -0.47
C PRO A 88 -8.14 -20.11 0.44
N GLY A 89 -8.99 -19.14 0.07
CA GLY A 89 -9.21 -17.89 0.80
C GLY A 89 -8.56 -16.63 0.22
N GLY A 90 -7.89 -16.74 -0.93
CA GLY A 90 -7.24 -15.59 -1.58
C GLY A 90 -7.26 -15.71 -3.10
N GLY A 91 -8.42 -15.47 -3.71
CA GLY A 91 -8.51 -15.24 -5.15
C GLY A 91 -7.79 -13.95 -5.55
N PRO A 92 -7.42 -13.78 -6.82
CA PRO A 92 -6.76 -12.58 -7.30
C PRO A 92 -7.65 -11.36 -7.02
N HIS A 93 -7.14 -10.41 -6.24
CA HIS A 93 -7.64 -9.04 -6.32
C HIS A 93 -7.15 -8.50 -7.66
N HIS A 94 -7.91 -8.79 -8.72
CA HIS A 94 -7.78 -8.12 -10.00
C HIS A 94 -7.99 -6.62 -9.75
N ASP A 95 -6.89 -5.87 -9.73
CA ASP A 95 -6.94 -4.45 -10.05
C ASP A 95 -7.40 -4.40 -11.50
N GLU A 96 -8.69 -4.09 -11.72
CA GLU A 96 -9.18 -3.77 -13.06
C GLU A 96 -8.56 -2.42 -13.45
N GLY A 97 -7.32 -2.48 -13.94
CA GLY A 97 -6.48 -1.31 -14.17
C GLY A 97 -5.17 -1.66 -14.86
N GLU A 98 -5.26 -1.88 -16.17
CA GLU A 98 -4.18 -1.83 -17.17
C GLU A 98 -2.96 -2.78 -17.03
N GLY A 99 -2.88 -3.74 -17.96
CA GLY A 99 -1.61 -4.35 -18.37
C GLY A 99 -1.35 -5.75 -17.84
N ALA A 100 -2.17 -6.72 -18.25
CA ALA A 100 -1.80 -8.13 -18.15
C ALA A 100 -0.47 -8.36 -18.89
N ALA A 101 0.62 -8.55 -18.14
CA ALA A 101 1.82 -9.15 -18.69
C ALA A 101 1.41 -10.54 -19.24
N PRO A 102 1.82 -10.92 -20.45
CA PRO A 102 1.41 -12.19 -21.03
C PRO A 102 1.87 -13.31 -20.10
N LYS A 103 0.93 -14.19 -19.72
CA LYS A 103 1.23 -15.42 -18.98
C LYS A 103 2.35 -16.14 -19.73
N ALA A 104 3.56 -16.14 -19.16
CA ALA A 104 4.62 -16.99 -19.64
C ALA A 104 4.15 -18.43 -19.39
N GLU A 105 3.88 -19.16 -20.47
CA GLU A 105 3.54 -20.58 -20.40
C GLU A 105 4.63 -21.29 -19.59
N SER A 106 4.31 -21.71 -18.37
CA SER A 106 5.22 -22.50 -17.56
C SER A 106 5.40 -23.86 -18.23
N PRO A 107 6.62 -24.38 -18.39
CA PRO A 107 6.82 -25.68 -19.00
C PRO A 107 6.17 -26.75 -18.12
N SER A 108 5.33 -27.58 -18.76
CA SER A 108 4.69 -28.74 -18.16
C SER A 108 5.74 -29.58 -17.41
N HIS A 109 5.54 -29.81 -16.11
CA HIS A 109 6.32 -30.75 -15.33
C HIS A 109 6.06 -32.17 -15.85
N ALA A 110 6.78 -32.55 -16.91
CA ALA A 110 6.86 -33.92 -17.36
C ALA A 110 7.78 -34.68 -16.38
N GLY A 111 7.15 -35.38 -15.44
CA GLY A 111 7.84 -36.38 -14.63
C GLY A 111 8.62 -37.34 -15.52
N THR A 112 9.92 -37.47 -15.29
CA THR A 112 10.76 -38.47 -15.94
C THR A 112 11.56 -39.21 -14.89
N LEU A 113 10.97 -40.34 -14.49
CA LEU A 113 11.56 -41.67 -14.26
C LEU A 113 13.03 -41.75 -13.81
N LEU A 114 13.18 -42.25 -12.57
CA LEU A 114 14.38 -42.92 -12.07
C LEU A 114 14.66 -44.22 -12.85
N THR A 115 15.60 -44.17 -13.80
CA THR A 115 16.43 -45.31 -14.28
C THR A 115 17.70 -44.68 -14.86
N SER A 116 18.96 -45.09 -14.69
CA SER A 116 19.59 -46.38 -14.40
C SER A 116 21.09 -46.13 -14.08
N SER A 117 21.64 -46.94 -13.16
CA SER A 117 23.05 -47.34 -12.92
C SER A 117 24.24 -46.54 -13.51
N PRO A 118 25.27 -46.18 -12.72
CA PRO A 118 26.53 -45.64 -13.24
C PRO A 118 27.45 -46.73 -13.83
N PRO A 119 28.28 -46.42 -14.84
CA PRO A 119 29.26 -47.37 -15.38
C PRO A 119 30.48 -47.51 -14.45
N ASN A 120 30.90 -48.77 -14.29
CA ASN A 120 32.15 -49.23 -13.69
C ASN A 120 33.36 -48.47 -14.26
N ARG A 121 34.24 -47.95 -13.38
CA ARG A 121 35.63 -47.60 -13.72
C ARG A 121 36.58 -48.21 -12.70
N SER A 122 37.06 -49.39 -13.06
CA SER A 122 38.32 -49.97 -12.60
C SER A 122 39.48 -49.28 -13.33
N THR A 123 40.33 -48.60 -12.56
CA THR A 123 41.80 -48.41 -12.63
C THR A 123 42.15 -47.09 -11.98
#